data_AF-A0A5N5FJ00-F1
#
_entry.id   AF-A0A5N5FJ00-F1
#
_cell.length_a   1.000
_cell.length_b   1.000
_cell.length_c   1.000
_cell.angle_alpha   90.00
_cell.angle_beta   90.00
_cell.angle_gamma   90.00
#
_symmetry.space_group_name_H-M   'P 1'
#
loop_
_entity.id
_entity.type
_entity.pdbx_description
1 polymer ?
#
loop_
_entity_poly.entity_id
_entity_poly.type
_entity_poly.pdbx_seq_one_letter_code
_entity_poly.pdbx_strand_id
1 'polypeptide(L)' 'MAHPGWKEDARNDPENVVTFGDGSPLAADIIYECQKILDNESVAIPWRKGDVLLLDNLAVLHSRNPCANLAES' A
#
# COMPACT_ATOMS: atom_id res chain seq x y z
N MET A 1 1.76 0.67 -0.96
CA MET A 1 1.32 1.17 0.36
C MET A 1 2.56 1.40 1.23
N ALA A 2 2.99 2.64 1.40
CA ALA A 2 3.96 3.02 2.44
C ALA A 2 3.30 3.84 3.56
N HIS A 3 2.18 4.53 3.29
CA HIS A 3 1.31 5.20 4.27
C HIS A 3 -0.02 5.54 3.55
N PRO A 4 -1.23 5.08 3.98
CA PRO A 4 -2.00 5.67 5.08
C PRO A 4 -2.88 4.67 5.90
N GLY A 5 -2.77 3.36 5.68
CA GLY A 5 -3.77 2.38 6.17
C GLY A 5 -3.96 2.27 7.69
N TRP A 6 -3.06 2.83 8.49
CA TRP A 6 -3.09 2.77 9.95
C TRP A 6 -3.42 4.12 10.61
N LYS A 7 -3.61 5.20 9.82
CA LYS A 7 -3.92 6.55 10.34
C LYS A 7 -5.34 6.67 10.89
N GLU A 8 -6.25 5.78 10.51
CA GLU A 8 -7.69 5.89 10.82
C GLU A 8 -8.12 5.10 12.07
N ASP A 9 -7.20 4.35 12.69
CA ASP A 9 -7.45 3.64 13.94
C ASP A 9 -7.16 4.55 15.13
N ALA A 10 -8.15 4.75 16.01
CA ALA A 10 -8.02 5.55 17.23
C ALA A 10 -6.91 5.09 18.18
N ARG A 11 -6.38 3.88 17.98
CA ARG A 11 -5.26 3.30 18.75
C ARG A 11 -3.88 3.74 18.26
N ASN A 12 -3.78 4.35 17.09
CA ASN A 12 -2.51 4.70 16.47
C ASN A 12 -2.28 6.21 16.44
N ASP A 13 -1.08 6.63 16.81
CA ASP A 13 -0.58 7.97 16.49
C ASP A 13 -0.12 7.96 15.02
N PRO A 14 -0.79 8.68 14.11
CA PRO A 14 -0.48 8.67 12.68
C PRO A 14 0.93 9.15 12.34
N GLU A 15 1.63 9.86 13.23
CA GLU A 15 3.00 10.32 13.00
C GLU A 15 4.08 9.34 13.49
N ASN A 16 3.71 8.40 14.38
CA ASN A 16 4.66 7.48 15.03
C ASN A 16 4.35 6.00 14.74
N VAL A 17 3.51 5.70 13.74
CA VAL A 17 3.15 4.32 13.39
C VAL A 17 4.36 3.50 12.95
N VAL A 18 5.31 4.13 12.27
CA VAL A 18 6.54 3.49 11.79
C VAL A 18 7.71 4.44 12.00
N THR A 19 8.77 3.94 12.63
CA THR A 19 10.05 4.63 12.86
C THR A 19 11.19 3.78 12.35
N PHE A 20 12.40 4.33 12.33
CA PHE A 20 13.60 3.51 12.17
C PHE A 20 13.77 2.56 13.37
N GLY A 21 14.63 1.53 13.21
CA GLY A 21 14.88 0.51 14.24
C GLY A 21 15.52 1.05 15.53
N ASP A 22 16.05 2.27 15.49
CA ASP A 22 16.56 3.01 16.65
C ASP A 22 15.50 3.92 17.31
N GLY A 23 14.27 3.95 16.78
CA GLY A 23 13.17 4.78 17.26
C GLY A 23 13.14 6.21 16.70
N SER A 24 14.09 6.61 15.85
CA SER A 24 14.05 7.91 15.19
C SER A 24 12.93 7.98 14.13
N PRO A 25 12.27 9.14 13.95
CA PRO A 25 11.15 9.25 13.03
C PRO A 25 11.61 9.12 11.57
N LEU A 26 10.78 8.49 10.75
CA LEU A 26 10.97 8.48 9.29
C LEU A 26 10.53 9.83 8.71
N ALA A 27 11.35 10.40 7.85
CA ALA A 27 11.04 11.67 7.19
C ALA A 27 9.84 11.50 6.23
N ALA A 28 8.81 12.33 6.38
CA ALA A 28 7.54 12.19 5.67
C ALA A 28 7.67 12.36 4.15
N ASP A 29 8.56 13.23 3.70
CA ASP A 29 8.90 13.45 2.30
C ASP A 29 9.49 12.18 1.65
N ILE A 30 10.39 11.48 2.36
CA ILE A 30 10.96 10.21 1.89
C ILE A 30 9.88 9.14 1.76
N ILE A 31 8.97 9.02 2.74
CA ILE A 31 7.85 8.07 2.67
C ILE A 31 6.97 8.34 1.45
N TYR A 32 6.68 9.62 1.17
CA TYR A 32 5.86 10.01 0.03
C TYR A 32 6.53 9.70 -1.30
N GLU A 33 7.82 9.98 -1.44
CA GLU A 33 8.56 9.63 -2.66
C GLU A 33 8.66 8.10 -2.85
N CYS A 34 8.86 7.33 -1.78
CA CYS A 34 8.78 5.87 -1.84
C CYS A 34 7.40 5.39 -2.33
N GLN A 35 6.32 5.99 -1.84
CA GLN A 35 4.97 5.67 -2.32
C GLN A 35 4.82 5.96 -3.81
N LYS A 36 5.29 7.12 -4.27
CA LYS A 36 5.24 7.51 -5.68
C LYS A 36 6.02 6.55 -6.58
N ILE A 37 7.18 6.06 -6.13
CA ILE A 37 7.94 5.04 -6.85
C ILE A 37 7.13 3.74 -6.93
N LEU A 38 6.56 3.28 -5.80
CA LEU A 38 5.72 2.08 -5.79
C LEU A 38 4.53 2.20 -6.75
N ASP A 39 3.88 3.36 -6.82
CA ASP A 39 2.74 3.60 -7.69
C ASP A 39 3.17 3.62 -9.17
N ASN A 40 4.29 4.29 -9.50
CA ASN A 40 4.82 4.38 -10.86
C ASN A 40 5.30 3.03 -11.41
N GLU A 41 5.93 2.21 -10.58
CA GLU A 41 6.47 0.90 -10.96
C GLU A 41 5.43 -0.23 -10.82
N SER A 42 4.22 0.07 -10.34
CA SER A 42 3.16 -0.91 -10.19
C SER A 42 2.52 -1.29 -11.53
N VAL A 43 2.16 -2.57 -11.67
CA VAL A 43 1.39 -3.07 -12.81
C VAL A 43 -0.01 -3.45 -12.34
N ALA A 44 -1.02 -2.68 -12.76
CA ALA A 44 -2.42 -2.93 -12.43
C ALA A 44 -3.06 -3.88 -13.45
N ILE A 45 -3.18 -5.16 -13.08
CA ILE A 45 -3.77 -6.19 -13.94
C ILE A 45 -5.30 -6.19 -13.76
N PRO A 46 -6.10 -5.97 -14.82
CA PRO A 46 -7.55 -6.08 -14.74
C PRO A 46 -7.95 -7.56 -14.66
N TRP A 47 -8.42 -7.99 -13.49
CA TRP A 47 -8.83 -9.37 -13.25
C TRP A 47 -10.00 -9.80 -14.15
N ARG A 48 -9.91 -11.03 -14.67
CA ARG A 48 -10.99 -11.72 -15.38
C ARG A 48 -11.33 -13.02 -14.66
N LYS A 49 -12.57 -13.47 -14.85
CA LYS A 49 -13.05 -14.71 -14.25
C LYS A 49 -12.18 -15.89 -14.69
N GLY A 50 -11.59 -16.58 -13.70
CA GLY A 50 -10.74 -17.75 -13.93
C GLY A 50 -9.24 -17.45 -13.99
N ASP A 51 -8.83 -16.18 -13.91
CA ASP A 51 -7.41 -15.83 -13.85
C ASP A 51 -6.77 -16.32 -12.55
N VAL A 52 -5.51 -16.78 -12.65
CA VAL A 52 -4.65 -17.11 -11.52
C VAL A 52 -3.33 -16.38 -11.71
N LEU A 53 -2.96 -15.52 -10.75
CA LEU A 53 -1.67 -14.85 -10.71
C LEU A 53 -0.77 -15.57 -9.71
N LEU A 54 0.41 -16.02 -10.15
CA LEU A 54 1.45 -16.55 -9.27
C LEU A 54 2.50 -15.48 -9.05
N LEU A 55 2.84 -15.22 -7.79
CA LEU A 55 3.83 -14.23 -7.38
C LEU A 55 4.97 -14.89 -6.61
N ASP A 56 6.21 -14.46 -6.91
CA ASP A 56 7.34 -14.68 -6.01
C ASP A 56 7.30 -13.62 -4.91
N ASN A 57 6.95 -14.03 -3.69
CA ASN A 57 6.76 -13.11 -2.56
C ASN A 57 8.07 -12.55 -2.01
N LEU A 58 9.23 -13.06 -2.44
CA LEU A 58 10.53 -12.45 -2.11
C LEU A 58 10.85 -11.28 -3.05
N ALA A 59 10.28 -11.26 -4.24
CA ALA A 59 10.60 -10.28 -5.28
C ALA A 59 9.49 -9.24 -5.51
N VAL A 60 8.23 -9.53 -5.16
CA VAL A 60 7.08 -8.71 -5.54
C VAL A 60 6.24 -8.29 -4.34
N LEU A 61 6.03 -6.97 -4.23
CA LEU A 61 4.98 -6.41 -3.37
C LEU A 61 3.67 -6.32 -4.15
N HIS A 62 2.55 -6.61 -3.50
CA HIS A 62 1.22 -6.50 -4.10
C HIS A 62 0.32 -5.56 -3.31
N SER A 63 -0.64 -4.94 -4.00
CA SER A 63 -1.66 -4.08 -3.41
C SER A 63 -2.99 -4.24 -4.15
N ARG A 64 -4.01 -3.49 -3.75
CA ARG A 64 -5.36 -3.58 -4.34
C ARG A 64 -5.93 -2.18 -4.55
N ASN A 65 -6.36 -1.90 -5.78
CA ASN A 65 -7.16 -0.71 -6.06
C ASN A 65 -8.57 -0.86 -5.46
N PRO A 66 -9.19 0.23 -4.99
CA PRO A 66 -10.59 0.21 -4.58
C PRO A 66 -11.47 -0.36 -5.69
N CYS A 67 -12.41 -1.23 -5.33
CA CYS A 67 -13.44 -1.73 -6.23
C CYS A 67 -14.70 -0.87 -6.02
N ALA A 68 -15.28 -0.33 -7.09
CA ALA A 68 -16.60 0.25 -7.00
C ALA A 68 -17.60 -0.91 -6.81
N ASN A 69 -18.37 -0.89 -5.72
CA ASN A 69 -19.57 -1.70 -5.68
C ASN A 69 -20.48 -1.16 -6.79
N LEU A 70 -20.68 -1.95 -7.85
CA LEU A 70 -21.87 -1.77 -8.68
C LEU A 70 -23.04 -2.08 -7.75
N ALA A 71 -23.62 -1.04 -7.16
CA ALA A 71 -24.93 -1.16 -6.53
C ALA A 71 -25.83 -1.81 -7.58
N GLU A 72 -26.42 -2.94 -7.19
CA GLU A 72 -27.24 -3.78 -8.04
C GLU A 72 -28.36 -2.96 -8.70
N SER A 73 -28.67 -3.38 -9.92
CA SER A 73 -29.78 -2.99 -10.80
C SER A 73 -31.09 -2.63 -10.11
#